data_AF-A0A271IUA7-F1
#
_entry.id   AF-A0A271IUA7-F1
#
_cell.length_a   1.000
_cell.length_b   1.000
_cell.length_c   1.000
_cell.angle_alpha   90.00
_cell.angle_beta   90.00
_cell.angle_gamma   90.00
#
_symmetry.space_group_name_H-M   'P 1'
#
loop_
_entity.id
_entity.type
_entity.pdbx_description
1 polymer ?
#
loop_
_entity_poly.entity_id
_entity_poly.type
_entity_poly.pdbx_seq_one_letter_code
_entity_poly.pdbx_strand_id
1 'polypeptide(L)'
;MPRRPSPIPPDWNPLDSLSAERRERLTPEGRRTVADLGASIQRKTRERARVGLPGGAPCPPFLQRAETAAPGAARFYLALDGERFTVARAVEAGAYLQLDADAVASVLDALRRDELIGDGPGGMLTLPPGGVPF
;
A
#
# COMPACT_ATOMS: atom_id res chain seq x y z
N MET A 1 9.89 -6.35 -18.32
CA MET A 1 9.61 -6.01 -16.91
C MET A 1 9.10 -7.28 -16.23
N PRO A 2 9.90 -7.94 -15.36
CA PRO A 2 9.40 -9.08 -14.59
C PRO A 2 8.30 -8.59 -13.62
N ARG A 3 7.13 -9.22 -13.67
CA ARG A 3 6.01 -8.90 -12.77
C ARG A 3 6.43 -9.27 -11.34
N ARG A 4 6.42 -8.32 -10.40
CA ARG A 4 6.64 -8.59 -8.98
C ARG A 4 5.67 -9.70 -8.53
N PRO A 5 6.14 -10.73 -7.82
CA PRO A 5 5.28 -11.79 -7.32
C PRO A 5 4.24 -11.21 -6.35
N SER A 6 3.01 -11.66 -6.49
CA SER A 6 1.92 -11.28 -5.60
C SER A 6 2.25 -11.74 -4.18
N PRO A 7 2.10 -10.90 -3.13
CA PRO A 7 2.44 -11.27 -1.75
C PRO A 7 1.50 -12.33 -1.16
N ILE A 8 0.39 -12.59 -1.85
CA ILE A 8 -0.51 -13.70 -1.55
C ILE A 8 -0.19 -14.82 -2.54
N PRO A 9 0.19 -16.03 -2.06
CA PRO A 9 0.38 -17.20 -2.91
C PRO A 9 -0.86 -17.43 -3.78
N PRO A 10 -0.71 -17.88 -5.04
CA PRO A 10 -1.85 -18.18 -5.91
C PRO A 10 -2.83 -19.19 -5.28
N ASP A 11 -2.36 -19.96 -4.31
CA ASP A 11 -3.05 -21.08 -3.69
C ASP A 11 -3.52 -20.78 -2.25
N TRP A 12 -3.47 -19.52 -1.80
CA TRP A 12 -3.87 -19.17 -0.45
C TRP A 12 -5.37 -19.38 -0.23
N ASN A 13 -5.71 -20.32 0.65
CA ASN A 13 -7.08 -20.57 1.08
C ASN A 13 -7.35 -19.82 2.40
N PRO A 14 -8.34 -18.92 2.47
CA PRO A 14 -8.65 -18.15 3.68
C PRO A 14 -9.11 -19.02 4.84
N LEU A 15 -9.66 -20.20 4.53
CA LEU A 15 -10.00 -21.19 5.55
C LEU A 15 -8.75 -21.65 6.31
N ASP A 16 -7.56 -21.59 5.69
CA ASP A 16 -6.31 -21.99 6.32
C ASP A 16 -5.87 -21.06 7.46
N SER A 17 -6.44 -19.86 7.53
CA SER A 17 -6.22 -18.92 8.63
C SER A 17 -7.15 -19.14 9.83
N LEU A 18 -8.13 -20.03 9.72
CA LEU A 18 -9.03 -20.40 10.83
C LEU A 18 -8.45 -21.58 11.63
N SER A 19 -8.67 -21.60 12.94
CA SER A 19 -8.38 -22.78 13.78
C SER A 19 -9.26 -23.97 13.37
N ALA A 20 -8.79 -25.20 13.64
CA ALA A 20 -9.50 -26.44 13.27
C ALA A 20 -10.94 -26.47 13.81
N GLU A 21 -11.13 -26.10 15.08
CA GLU A 21 -12.45 -26.03 15.73
C GLU A 21 -13.39 -25.02 15.06
N ARG A 22 -12.86 -23.91 14.53
CA ARG A 22 -13.67 -22.92 13.78
C ARG A 22 -14.03 -23.41 12.39
N ARG A 23 -13.16 -24.18 11.73
CA ARG A 23 -13.46 -24.79 10.42
C ARG A 23 -14.52 -25.89 10.50
N GLU A 24 -14.51 -26.65 11.59
CA GLU A 24 -15.50 -27.70 11.84
C GLU A 24 -16.90 -27.13 12.16
N ARG A 25 -16.96 -26.00 12.87
CA ARG A 25 -18.22 -25.32 13.20
C ARG A 25 -18.85 -24.55 12.03
N LEU A 26 -18.13 -24.35 10.93
CA LEU A 26 -18.66 -23.65 9.76
C LEU A 26 -19.62 -24.54 8.98
N THR A 27 -20.84 -24.04 8.79
CA THR A 27 -21.81 -24.62 7.85
C THR A 27 -21.26 -24.56 6.41
N PRO A 28 -21.79 -25.36 5.48
CA PRO A 28 -21.42 -25.28 4.07
C PRO A 28 -21.54 -23.87 3.47
N GLU A 29 -22.55 -23.11 3.88
CA GLU A 29 -22.72 -21.70 3.51
C GLU A 29 -21.65 -20.79 4.12
N GLY A 30 -21.32 -20.98 5.41
CA GLY A 30 -20.23 -20.24 6.05
C GLY A 30 -18.88 -20.48 5.39
N ARG A 31 -18.61 -21.69 4.90
CA ARG A 31 -17.38 -22.00 4.14
C ARG A 31 -17.33 -21.26 2.81
N ARG A 32 -18.44 -21.17 2.08
CA ARG A 32 -18.54 -20.37 0.84
C ARG A 32 -18.29 -18.90 1.10
N THR A 33 -18.94 -18.32 2.13
CA THR A 33 -18.74 -16.92 2.48
C THR A 33 -17.28 -16.59 2.81
N VAL A 34 -16.59 -17.46 3.54
CA VAL A 34 -15.15 -17.27 3.84
C VAL A 34 -14.29 -17.37 2.58
N ALA A 35 -14.59 -18.29 1.67
CA ALA A 35 -13.89 -18.39 0.39
C ALA A 35 -14.12 -17.15 -0.50
N ASP A 36 -15.35 -16.64 -0.56
CA ASP A 36 -15.72 -15.42 -1.30
C ASP A 36 -15.03 -14.17 -0.73
N LEU A 37 -14.92 -14.09 0.59
CA LEU A 37 -14.17 -13.05 1.29
C LEU A 37 -12.68 -13.11 0.90
N GLY A 38 -12.12 -14.32 0.85
CA GLY A 38 -10.79 -14.59 0.34
C GLY A 38 -10.52 -14.10 -1.07
N ALA A 39 -11.40 -14.51 -1.99
CA ALA A 39 -11.33 -14.10 -3.39
C ALA A 39 -11.42 -12.57 -3.52
N SER A 40 -12.26 -11.92 -2.71
CA SER A 40 -12.37 -10.46 -2.66
C SER A 40 -11.11 -9.78 -2.12
N ILE A 41 -10.49 -10.34 -1.07
CA ILE A 41 -9.22 -9.86 -0.53
C ILE A 41 -8.11 -10.03 -1.55
N GLN A 42 -8.01 -11.19 -2.22
CA GLN A 42 -7.05 -11.44 -3.28
C GLN A 42 -7.26 -10.50 -4.47
N ARG A 43 -8.51 -10.24 -4.87
CA ARG A 43 -8.85 -9.30 -5.94
C ARG A 43 -8.43 -7.88 -5.60
N LYS A 44 -8.80 -7.39 -4.41
CA LYS A 44 -8.38 -6.07 -3.91
C LYS A 44 -6.86 -5.97 -3.77
N THR A 45 -6.21 -7.05 -3.39
CA THR A 45 -4.74 -7.11 -3.30
C THR A 45 -4.10 -7.06 -4.69
N ARG A 46 -4.63 -7.79 -5.67
CA ARG A 46 -4.19 -7.69 -7.07
C ARG A 46 -4.44 -6.31 -7.68
N GLU A 47 -5.57 -5.68 -7.36
CA GLU A 47 -5.88 -4.30 -7.75
C GLU A 47 -4.92 -3.32 -7.09
N ARG A 48 -4.58 -3.52 -5.82
CA ARG A 48 -3.59 -2.72 -5.08
C ARG A 48 -2.15 -2.97 -5.53
N ALA A 49 -1.84 -4.16 -6.04
CA ALA A 49 -0.52 -4.55 -6.56
C ALA A 49 -0.34 -4.16 -8.04
N ARG A 50 -1.43 -3.79 -8.73
CA ARG A 50 -1.32 -3.07 -10.02
C ARG A 50 -0.84 -1.67 -9.70
N VAL A 51 0.34 -1.34 -10.24
CA VAL A 51 0.92 0.01 -10.26
C VAL A 51 -0.17 1.05 -10.54
N GLY A 52 -0.36 2.01 -9.63
CA GLY A 52 -1.38 3.06 -9.76
C GLY A 52 -2.09 3.43 -8.45
N LEU A 53 -2.86 4.51 -8.50
CA LEU A 53 -3.64 5.00 -7.37
C LEU A 53 -4.92 4.16 -7.14
N PRO A 54 -5.49 4.20 -5.92
CA PRO A 54 -6.77 3.57 -5.64
C PRO A 54 -7.85 3.93 -6.68
N GLY A 55 -8.61 2.95 -7.14
CA GLY A 55 -9.65 3.15 -8.17
C GLY A 55 -9.11 3.32 -9.60
N GLY A 56 -7.80 3.14 -9.83
CA GLY A 56 -7.18 3.30 -11.15
C GLY A 56 -7.01 4.76 -11.56
N ALA A 57 -7.08 5.69 -10.61
CA ALA A 57 -6.85 7.10 -10.87
C ALA A 57 -5.43 7.33 -11.44
N PRO A 58 -5.26 8.30 -12.35
CA PRO A 58 -3.94 8.66 -12.85
C PRO A 58 -3.09 9.24 -11.71
N CYS A 59 -1.78 9.02 -11.77
CA CYS A 59 -0.84 9.64 -10.82
C CYS A 59 -0.84 11.18 -11.01
N PRO A 60 -1.09 11.97 -9.94
CA PRO A 60 -1.08 13.42 -10.01
C PRO A 60 0.24 13.96 -10.56
N PRO A 61 0.24 15.01 -11.39
CA PRO A 61 1.45 15.52 -12.03
C PRO A 61 2.60 15.81 -11.06
N PHE A 62 2.29 16.36 -9.89
CA PHE A 62 3.29 16.69 -8.87
C PHE A 62 3.93 15.46 -8.19
N LEU A 63 3.32 14.28 -8.31
CA LEU A 63 3.84 12.99 -7.80
C LEU A 63 4.50 12.13 -8.89
N GLN A 64 4.39 12.50 -10.17
CA GLN A 64 4.88 11.65 -11.26
C GLN A 64 6.39 11.44 -11.20
N ARG A 65 7.16 12.46 -10.82
CA ARG A 65 8.63 12.35 -10.67
C ARG A 65 8.99 11.37 -9.56
N ALA A 66 8.41 11.53 -8.37
CA ALA A 66 8.61 10.62 -7.26
C ALA A 66 8.15 9.18 -7.57
N GLU A 67 6.99 9.01 -8.21
CA GLU A 67 6.46 7.70 -8.62
C GLU A 67 7.35 7.02 -9.67
N THR A 68 7.95 7.79 -10.57
CA THR A 68 8.90 7.26 -11.57
C THR A 68 10.20 6.82 -10.91
N ALA A 69 10.69 7.57 -9.91
CA ALA A 69 11.89 7.25 -9.17
C ALA A 69 11.69 6.05 -8.21
N ALA A 70 10.54 5.98 -7.55
CA ALA A 70 10.16 4.93 -6.63
C ALA A 70 8.68 4.56 -6.80
N PRO A 71 8.38 3.43 -7.49
CA PRO A 71 7.01 2.98 -7.68
C PRO A 71 6.27 2.78 -6.36
N GLY A 72 5.08 3.36 -6.24
CA GLY A 72 4.28 3.39 -5.02
C GLY A 72 4.39 4.67 -4.20
N ALA A 73 5.29 5.60 -4.56
CA ALA A 73 5.45 6.88 -3.86
C ALA A 73 4.17 7.72 -3.86
N ALA A 74 3.41 7.75 -4.95
CA ALA A 74 2.18 8.52 -5.02
C ALA A 74 1.12 7.99 -4.04
N ARG A 75 0.97 6.67 -3.99
CA ARG A 75 0.02 6.03 -3.06
C ARG A 75 0.47 6.16 -1.61
N PHE A 76 1.77 6.11 -1.36
CA PHE A 76 2.35 6.32 -0.04
C PHE A 76 2.10 7.75 0.46
N TYR A 77 2.36 8.74 -0.39
CA TYR A 77 2.10 10.15 -0.10
C TYR A 77 0.62 10.41 0.21
N LEU A 78 -0.30 9.88 -0.60
CA LEU A 78 -1.74 10.00 -0.36
C LEU A 78 -2.22 9.24 0.88
N ALA A 79 -1.55 8.16 1.28
CA ALA A 79 -1.89 7.44 2.51
C ALA A 79 -1.49 8.20 3.78
N LEU A 80 -0.52 9.12 3.66
CA LEU A 80 -0.07 9.98 4.75
C LEU A 80 -0.81 11.32 4.81
N ASP A 81 -1.53 11.72 3.76
CA ASP A 81 -2.57 12.77 3.72
C ASP A 81 -2.37 13.99 4.67
N GLY A 82 -1.26 14.72 4.54
CA GLY A 82 -1.06 15.93 5.35
C GLY A 82 -0.55 15.67 6.77
N GLU A 83 -0.39 14.41 7.17
CA GLU A 83 0.01 14.05 8.53
C GLU A 83 1.49 14.39 8.79
N ARG A 84 1.76 14.74 10.06
CA ARG A 84 3.10 14.64 10.63
C ARG A 84 3.30 13.21 11.11
N PHE A 85 4.39 12.57 10.71
CA PHE A 85 4.63 11.15 10.96
C PHE A 85 6.09 10.86 11.33
N THR A 86 6.30 9.79 12.08
CA THR A 86 7.63 9.26 12.39
C THR A 86 8.07 8.24 11.34
N VAL A 87 9.35 7.87 11.34
CA VAL A 87 9.85 6.77 10.49
C VAL A 87 9.11 5.46 10.80
N ALA A 88 8.80 5.17 12.08
CA ALA A 88 8.04 3.99 12.46
C ALA A 88 6.65 3.98 11.81
N ARG A 89 5.95 5.13 11.83
CA ARG A 89 4.65 5.28 11.18
C ARG A 89 4.74 5.15 9.65
N ALA A 90 5.82 5.65 9.05
CA ALA A 90 6.11 5.48 7.62
C ALA A 90 6.25 3.98 7.26
N VAL A 91 6.92 3.20 8.10
CA VAL A 91 7.07 1.74 7.91
C VAL A 91 5.72 1.02 8.06
N GLU A 92 4.88 1.41 9.03
CA GLU A 92 3.52 0.86 9.16
C GLU A 92 2.65 1.15 7.93
N ALA A 93 2.70 2.38 7.42
CA ALA A 93 2.02 2.76 6.19
C ALA A 93 2.55 1.93 5.00
N GLY A 94 3.87 1.75 4.93
CA GLY A 94 4.52 0.86 3.97
C GLY A 94 3.98 -0.57 4.01
N ALA A 95 3.88 -1.16 5.21
CA ALA A 95 3.33 -2.49 5.40
C ALA A 95 1.86 -2.60 4.97
N TYR A 96 1.03 -1.61 5.30
CA TYR A 96 -0.36 -1.54 4.82
C TYR A 96 -0.44 -1.47 3.28
N LEU A 97 0.55 -0.83 2.67
CA LEU A 97 0.69 -0.70 1.21
C LEU A 97 1.45 -1.87 0.56
N GLN A 98 1.87 -2.87 1.35
CA GLN A 98 2.66 -4.03 0.89
C GLN A 98 4.01 -3.63 0.29
N LEU A 99 4.63 -2.59 0.83
CA LEU A 99 6.01 -2.20 0.55
C LEU A 99 6.94 -2.87 1.58
N ASP A 100 8.03 -3.45 1.09
CA ASP A 100 9.14 -3.89 1.93
C ASP A 100 9.96 -2.70 2.44
N ALA A 101 10.87 -2.95 3.40
CA ALA A 101 11.65 -1.89 4.04
C ALA A 101 12.51 -1.09 3.05
N ASP A 102 13.09 -1.74 2.05
CA ASP A 102 13.92 -1.08 1.03
C ASP A 102 13.07 -0.21 0.10
N ALA A 103 11.87 -0.66 -0.24
CA ALA A 103 10.90 0.10 -1.01
C ALA A 103 10.38 1.31 -0.22
N VAL A 104 10.11 1.16 1.09
CA VAL A 104 9.75 2.29 1.96
C VAL A 104 10.88 3.32 2.00
N ALA A 105 12.13 2.87 2.18
CA ALA A 105 13.29 3.77 2.18
C ALA A 105 13.43 4.51 0.84
N SER A 106 13.28 3.79 -0.28
CA SER A 106 13.34 4.36 -1.63
C SER A 106 12.22 5.38 -1.89
N VAL A 107 11.00 5.10 -1.41
CA VAL A 107 9.86 6.02 -1.51
C VAL A 107 10.09 7.29 -0.68
N LEU A 108 10.55 7.16 0.57
CA LEU A 108 10.86 8.32 1.41
C LEU A 108 11.96 9.18 0.78
N ASP A 109 12.99 8.56 0.23
CA ASP A 109 14.09 9.26 -0.46
C ASP A 109 13.60 9.99 -1.72
N ALA A 110 12.75 9.35 -2.53
CA ALA A 110 12.15 9.98 -3.71
C ALA A 110 11.27 11.17 -3.35
N LEU A 111 10.39 11.04 -2.34
CA LEU A 111 9.53 12.12 -1.87
C LEU A 111 10.33 13.28 -1.28
N ARG A 112 11.44 12.99 -0.57
CA ARG A 112 12.32 14.02 -0.02
C ARG A 112 13.07 14.78 -1.12
N ARG A 113 13.55 14.09 -2.17
CA ARG A 113 14.20 14.71 -3.34
C ARG A 113 13.28 15.65 -4.10
N ASP A 114 12.00 15.33 -4.17
CA ASP A 114 10.98 16.16 -4.82
C ASP A 114 10.34 17.18 -3.86
N GLU A 115 10.90 17.36 -2.66
CA GLU A 115 10.45 18.35 -1.66
C GLU A 115 9.00 18.15 -1.18
N LEU A 116 8.47 16.93 -1.31
CA LEU A 116 7.10 16.57 -0.91
C LEU A 116 7.02 16.14 0.55
N ILE A 117 8.15 15.78 1.17
CA ILE A 117 8.24 15.57 2.61
C ILE A 117 9.44 16.33 3.15
N GLY A 118 9.30 16.85 4.37
CA GLY A 118 10.36 17.57 5.07
C GLY A 118 10.51 17.08 6.49
N ASP A 119 11.65 17.41 7.09
CA ASP A 119 11.88 17.20 8.51
C ASP A 119 11.28 18.38 9.29
N GLY A 120 10.67 18.09 10.44
CA GLY A 120 10.11 19.09 11.33
C GLY A 120 10.24 18.71 12.80
N PRO A 121 9.93 19.61 13.73
CA PRO A 121 9.95 19.31 15.15
C PRO A 121 8.98 18.16 15.46
N GLY A 122 9.53 17.02 15.89
CA GLY A 122 8.77 15.81 16.23
C GLY A 122 8.69 14.73 15.13
N GLY A 123 9.32 14.91 13.96
CA GLY A 123 9.37 13.89 12.91
C GLY A 123 9.31 14.45 11.50
N MET A 124 8.91 13.63 10.54
CA MET A 124 8.68 14.06 9.15
C MET A 124 7.27 14.63 9.00
N LEU A 125 7.06 15.47 8.00
CA LEU A 125 5.74 15.92 7.60
C LEU A 125 5.62 15.93 6.07
N THR A 126 4.42 15.66 5.57
CA THR A 126 4.11 15.92 4.16
C THR A 126 4.02 17.43 3.93
N LEU A 127 4.56 17.88 2.80
CA LEU A 127 4.54 19.26 2.37
C LEU A 127 3.63 19.41 1.16
N PRO A 128 2.85 20.50 1.06
CA PRO A 128 2.07 20.76 -0.14
C PRO A 128 3.01 20.93 -1.34
N PRO A 129 2.56 20.56 -2.56
CA PRO A 129 3.35 20.84 -3.75
C PRO A 129 3.60 22.35 -3.85
N GLY A 130 4.85 22.75 -4.06
CA GLY A 130 5.29 24.14 -4.14
C GLY A 130 4.81 24.88 -5.40
N GLY A 131 3.49 24.92 -5.63
CA GLY A 131 2.86 25.62 -6.75
C GLY A 131 2.43 24.75 -7.94
N VAL A 132 2.45 23.42 -7.80
CA VAL A 132 1.97 22.50 -8.85
C VAL A 132 0.50 22.15 -8.59
N PRO A 133 -0.42 22.33 -9.57
CA PRO A 133 -1.83 22.00 -9.39
C PRO A 133 -2.04 20.49 -9.12
N PHE A 134 -3.05 20.19 -8.29
CA PHE A 134 -3.49 18.84 -7.90
C PHE A 134 -4.31 18.16 -8.99
#